data_AF-A0A9E5TQH2-F1
#
_entry.id   AF-A0A9E5TQH2-F1
#
_cell.length_a   1.000
_cell.length_b   1.000
_cell.length_c   1.000
_cell.angle_alpha   90.00
_cell.angle_beta   90.00
_cell.angle_gamma   90.00
#
_symmetry.space_group_name_H-M   'P 1'
#
loop_
_entity.id
_entity.type
_entity.pdbx_description
1 polymer ?
#
loop_
_entity_poly.entity_id
_entity_poly.type
_entity_poly.pdbx_seq_one_letter_code
_entity_poly.pdbx_strand_id
1 'polypeptide(L)' 'MAAELSEERKKALNVAISLVERQHGKGAIMRMGAEGARVKVEAIPTGSIALDAVTGIGGIPRGRVTEVYGPES' A
#
# COMPACT_ATOMS: atom_id res chain seq x y z
N MET A 1 -20.90 -7.00 -7.25
CA MET A 1 -21.34 -5.88 -8.10
C MET A 1 -21.02 -4.61 -7.32
N ALA A 2 -19.96 -3.88 -7.68
CA ALA A 2 -19.64 -2.62 -7.02
C ALA A 2 -20.76 -1.63 -7.35
N ALA A 3 -21.38 -1.03 -6.33
CA ALA A 3 -22.39 0.00 -6.55
C ALA A 3 -21.77 1.15 -7.33
N GLU A 4 -22.36 1.56 -8.46
CA GLU A 4 -21.92 2.75 -9.17
C GLU A 4 -22.09 3.97 -8.26
N LEU A 5 -20.96 4.52 -7.83
CA LEU A 5 -20.89 5.78 -7.08
C LEU A 5 -21.21 6.92 -8.05
N SER A 6 -22.09 7.83 -7.62
CA SER A 6 -22.29 9.09 -8.36
C SER A 6 -21.00 9.90 -8.36
N GLU A 7 -20.82 10.76 -9.37
CA GLU A 7 -19.61 11.57 -9.52
C GLU A 7 -19.36 12.49 -8.32
N GLU A 8 -20.43 13.00 -7.68
CA GLU A 8 -20.33 13.81 -6.46
C GLU A 8 -19.74 13.00 -5.31
N ARG A 9 -20.16 11.74 -5.17
CA ARG A 9 -19.65 10.82 -4.14
C ARG A 9 -18.19 10.45 -4.40
N LYS A 10 -17.78 10.27 -5.66
CA LYS A 10 -16.37 10.04 -6.03
C LYS A 10 -15.49 11.25 -5.69
N LYS A 11 -15.95 12.47 -5.97
CA LYS A 11 -15.22 13.70 -5.62
C LYS A 11 -15.06 13.85 -4.11
N ALA A 12 -16.14 13.69 -3.35
CA ALA A 12 -16.09 13.75 -1.88
C ALA A 12 -15.13 12.70 -1.30
N LEU A 13 -15.15 11.47 -1.84
CA LEU A 13 -14.23 10.40 -1.44
C LEU A 13 -12.76 10.76 -1.70
N ASN A 14 -12.43 11.32 -2.87
CA ASN A 14 -11.06 11.71 -3.20
C ASN A 14 -10.54 12.84 -2.31
N VAL A 15 -11.40 13.80 -1.93
CA VAL A 15 -11.05 14.85 -0.96
C VAL A 15 -10.76 14.24 0.42
N ALA A 16 -11.60 13.32 0.88
CA ALA A 16 -11.39 12.65 2.17
C ALA A 16 -10.08 11.85 2.21
N ILE A 17 -9.78 11.10 1.13
CA ILE A 17 -8.51 10.37 0.98
C ILE A 17 -7.32 11.33 1.08
N SER A 18 -7.38 12.47 0.37
CA SER A 18 -6.31 13.48 0.38
C SER A 18 -6.09 14.10 1.76
N LEU A 19 -7.16 14.31 2.53
CA LEU A 19 -7.08 14.83 3.90
C LEU A 19 -6.37 13.84 4.84
N VAL A 20 -6.72 12.55 4.75
CA VAL A 20 -6.10 11.48 5.56
C VAL A 20 -4.61 11.37 5.25
N GLU A 21 -4.22 11.36 3.98
CA GLU A 21 -2.80 11.30 3.60
C GLU A 21 -2.01 12.52 4.08
N ARG A 22 -2.61 13.71 4.08
CA ARG A 22 -1.96 14.93 4.58
C ARG A 22 -1.74 14.88 6.10
N GLN A 23 -2.69 14.34 6.86
CA GLN A 23 -2.63 14.30 8.32
C GLN A 23 -1.78 13.15 8.86
N HIS A 24 -1.81 11.99 8.21
CA HIS A 24 -1.20 10.76 8.70
C HIS A 24 0.00 10.27 7.86
N GLY A 25 0.33 11.00 6.79
CA GLY A 25 1.42 10.66 5.88
C GLY A 25 0.97 9.85 4.67
N LYS A 26 1.83 9.82 3.66
CA LYS A 26 1.59 9.08 2.41
C LYS A 26 1.36 7.60 2.69
N GLY A 27 0.31 7.05 2.11
CA GLY A 27 -0.02 5.65 2.27
C GLY A 27 -0.79 5.28 3.54
N ALA A 28 -1.22 6.26 4.33
CA ALA A 28 -2.15 6.03 5.44
C ALA A 28 -3.51 5.48 4.98
N ILE A 29 -3.90 5.74 3.72
CA ILE A 29 -5.09 5.15 3.08
C ILE A 29 -4.79 4.87 1.61
N MET A 30 -5.20 3.70 1.13
CA MET A 30 -4.96 3.26 -0.24
C MET A 30 -6.10 2.37 -0.73
N ARG A 31 -6.27 2.28 -2.05
CA ARG A 31 -7.13 1.25 -2.66
C ARG A 31 -6.31 -0.01 -2.89
N MET A 32 -6.84 -1.15 -2.42
CA MET A 32 -6.23 -2.45 -2.72
C MET A 32 -6.21 -2.69 -4.24
N GLY A 33 -5.06 -3.10 -4.78
CA GLY A 33 -4.88 -3.33 -6.21
C GLY A 33 -4.66 -2.08 -7.08
N ALA A 34 -4.54 -0.89 -6.49
CA ALA A 34 -4.17 0.30 -7.26
C ALA A 34 -2.70 0.23 -7.70
N GLU A 35 -2.44 0.28 -9.01
CA GLU A 35 -1.08 0.23 -9.59
C GLU A 35 -0.12 1.31 -9.05
N GLY A 36 -0.66 2.44 -8.60
CA GLY A 36 0.07 3.60 -8.08
C GLY A 36 0.28 3.63 -6.56
N ALA A 37 -0.21 2.64 -5.80
CA ALA A 37 -0.05 2.56 -4.34
C ALA A 37 1.41 2.30 -3.90
N ARG A 38 2.34 2.14 -4.86
CA ARG A 38 3.76 1.93 -4.59
C ARG A 38 4.38 3.20 -4.02
N VAL A 39 4.52 3.25 -2.70
CA VAL A 39 5.39 4.23 -2.06
C VAL A 39 6.81 3.96 -2.54
N LYS A 40 7.43 4.93 -3.20
CA LYS A 40 8.84 4.85 -3.58
C LYS A 40 9.68 4.78 -2.32
N VAL A 41 10.15 3.57 -2.00
CA VAL A 41 11.06 3.28 -0.90
C VAL A 41 12.13 2.33 -1.44
N GLU A 42 13.36 2.50 -0.96
CA GLU A 42 14.40 1.52 -1.21
C GLU A 42 14.07 0.20 -0.51
N ALA A 43 14.31 -0.92 -1.18
CA ALA A 43 14.04 -2.26 -0.68
C ALA A 43 15.32 -3.11 -0.57
N ILE A 44 15.32 -4.08 0.31
CA ILE A 44 16.31 -5.14 0.46
C ILE A 44 15.68 -6.43 -0.07
N PRO A 45 16.26 -7.09 -1.09
CA PRO A 45 15.71 -8.34 -1.63
C PRO A 45 15.56 -9.41 -0.56
N THR A 46 14.46 -10.16 -0.59
CA THR A 46 14.21 -11.26 0.37
C THR A 46 14.98 -12.54 0.01
N GLY A 47 15.47 -12.64 -1.23
CA GLY A 47 16.07 -13.86 -1.79
C GLY A 47 15.04 -14.80 -2.44
N SER A 48 13.75 -14.47 -2.39
CA SER A 48 12.69 -15.17 -3.10
C SER A 48 12.04 -14.26 -4.13
N ILE A 49 12.14 -14.61 -5.42
CA ILE A 49 11.55 -13.84 -6.53
C ILE A 49 10.03 -13.68 -6.34
N ALA A 50 9.36 -14.74 -5.89
CA ALA A 50 7.93 -14.72 -5.65
C ALA A 50 7.55 -13.73 -4.54
N LEU A 51 8.33 -13.71 -3.44
CA LEU A 51 8.06 -12.81 -2.32
C LEU A 51 8.36 -11.36 -2.68
N ASP A 52 9.48 -11.10 -3.36
CA ASP A 52 9.85 -9.75 -3.81
C ASP A 52 8.79 -9.16 -4.74
N ALA A 53 8.22 -9.96 -5.65
CA ALA A 53 7.16 -9.53 -6.55
C ALA A 53 5.88 -9.10 -5.81
N VAL A 54 5.45 -9.86 -4.79
CA VAL A 54 4.19 -9.57 -4.07
C VAL A 54 4.32 -8.42 -3.07
N THR A 55 5.53 -8.10 -2.58
CA THR A 55 5.73 -6.89 -1.75
C THR A 55 5.41 -5.59 -2.49
N GLY A 56 5.36 -5.62 -3.83
CA GLY A 56 5.08 -4.46 -4.68
C GLY A 56 6.23 -3.45 -4.80
N ILE A 57 7.26 -3.55 -3.93
CA ILE A 57 8.46 -2.71 -3.92
C ILE A 57 9.76 -3.49 -4.20
N GLY A 58 9.68 -4.82 -4.34
CA GLY A 58 10.83 -5.67 -4.64
C GLY A 58 11.61 -6.16 -3.42
N GLY A 59 11.00 -6.19 -2.23
CA GLY A 59 11.63 -6.74 -1.03
C GLY A 59 11.19 -6.07 0.28
N ILE A 60 12.03 -6.15 1.30
CA ILE A 60 11.82 -5.55 2.63
C ILE A 60 12.16 -4.06 2.59
N PRO A 61 11.28 -3.16 3.03
CA PRO A 61 11.52 -1.72 2.95
C PRO A 61 12.61 -1.24 3.91
N ARG A 62 13.54 -0.43 3.41
CA ARG A 62 14.57 0.22 4.24
C ARG A 62 13.96 1.26 5.19
N GLY A 63 14.57 1.37 6.38
CA GLY A 63 14.16 2.34 7.41
C GLY A 63 12.79 2.07 8.03
N ARG A 64 12.29 0.83 7.93
CA ARG A 64 11.00 0.39 8.49
C ARG A 64 11.18 -0.92 9.26
N VAL A 65 10.26 -1.15 10.19
CA VAL A 65 10.16 -2.42 10.92
C VAL A 65 9.31 -3.38 10.08
N THR A 66 9.73 -4.64 9.97
CA THR A 66 9.01 -5.71 9.29
C THR A 66 8.92 -6.90 10.23
N GLU A 67 7.73 -7.45 10.39
CA GLU A 67 7.45 -8.61 11.24
C GLU A 67 7.35 -9.87 10.36
N VAL A 68 8.00 -10.94 10.80
CA VAL A 68 7.90 -12.28 10.20
C VAL A 68 7.49 -13.22 11.32
N TYR A 69 6.38 -13.93 11.15
CA TYR A 69 5.84 -14.83 12.16
C TYR A 69 5.40 -16.16 11.54
N GLY A 70 5.38 -17.22 12.34
CA GLY A 70 4.98 -18.56 11.94
C GLY A 70 5.15 -19.57 13.08
N PRO A 71 4.55 -20.77 12.97
CA PRO A 71 4.77 -21.84 13.92
C PRO A 71 6.22 -22.34 13.87
N GLU A 72 6.70 -22.88 14.98
CA GLU A 72 7.92 -23.69 14.99
C GLU A 72 7.70 -24.98 14.18
N SER A 73 8.74 -25.46 13.50
CA SER A 73 8.70 -26.64 12.64
C SER A 73 8.77 -27.95 13.41
#